data_AF-A0A1R3H1J5-F1
#
_entry.id   AF-A0A1R3H1J5-F1
#
_cell.length_a   1.000
_cell.length_b   1.000
_cell.length_c   1.000
_cell.angle_alpha   90.00
_cell.angle_beta   90.00
_cell.angle_gamma   90.00
#
_symmetry.space_group_name_H-M   'P 1'
#
loop_
_entity.id
_entity.type
_entity.pdbx_description
1 polymer ?
#
loop_
_entity_poly.entity_id
_entity_poly.type
_entity_poly.pdbx_seq_one_letter_code
_entity_poly.pdbx_strand_id
1 'polypeptide(L)'
;MSAAFSTAKFATQPFPLNTTSPRSHDKPLFDPLKIPTCSSPFLGSTGKLRLSSSSKLNLHRRSGAVVAVSDVVKEKKSKSTPNLLITKEEGLVLYEDMVLGRAFEDMCAQMYYRGKMFGFVHLYNGQEAVSTGFIKLLKKEDSVVSTYRDHVHALSKGVPAREVMSELFGKTTGCCRGQGGSMHMFSSEHNLLGGFAFIGEGIPVATGAAFSSKYRREVLKQADCDHVTLAFFGDGTCNNGQFFECLNMAALWKLPIIFVVENNLWAIGMSHLRATSDPQIYKKGPAFGMPGIHVDGMDVLKVREVAKEAIGRARRGEGPTLVECETYRFRGHSLADPDELRDPAEKAHYAARDPITALKKYMIENSLASEAELKAIDKKIDEVVEDAVEFADESPLPQRSQLLENVFADPKGFGIGPDGRYRCEDPKFTEGTAHV
;
A
#
# COMPACT_ATOMS: atom_id res chain seq x y z
N MET A 1 28.94 -21.09 -43.78
CA MET A 1 28.78 -20.10 -44.87
C MET A 1 27.92 -18.97 -44.35
N SER A 2 28.47 -17.76 -44.39
CA SER A 2 27.85 -16.52 -43.92
C SER A 2 26.70 -16.11 -44.83
N ALA A 3 25.56 -15.71 -44.25
CA ALA A 3 24.52 -14.98 -44.97
C ALA A 3 23.98 -13.88 -44.06
N ALA A 4 24.38 -12.64 -44.40
CA ALA A 4 24.02 -11.41 -43.74
C ALA A 4 22.59 -10.99 -44.08
N PHE A 5 21.83 -10.52 -43.08
CA PHE A 5 20.57 -9.80 -43.30
C PHE A 5 20.83 -8.29 -43.22
N SER A 6 20.41 -7.60 -44.27
CA SER A 6 20.53 -6.17 -44.50
C SER A 6 19.53 -5.37 -43.65
N THR A 7 20.02 -4.31 -43.02
CA THR A 7 19.27 -3.32 -42.24
C THR A 7 18.75 -2.21 -43.17
N ALA A 8 17.42 -2.05 -43.22
CA ALA A 8 16.79 -0.91 -43.90
C ALA A 8 16.64 0.27 -42.93
N LYS A 9 17.28 1.40 -43.26
CA LYS A 9 17.15 2.70 -42.58
C LYS A 9 15.91 3.43 -43.10
N PHE A 10 15.01 3.85 -42.22
CA PHE A 10 13.99 4.84 -42.52
C PHE A 10 14.60 6.24 -42.47
N ALA A 11 14.49 6.98 -43.58
CA ALA A 11 14.86 8.38 -43.69
C ALA A 11 13.62 9.27 -43.49
N THR A 12 13.64 10.13 -42.48
CA THR A 12 12.64 11.19 -42.26
C THR A 12 13.11 12.46 -42.95
N GLN A 13 12.37 12.93 -43.96
CA GLN A 13 12.52 14.28 -44.53
C GLN A 13 11.68 15.31 -43.74
N PRO A 14 12.17 16.55 -43.57
CA PRO A 14 11.42 17.62 -42.90
C PRO A 14 10.52 18.41 -43.88
N PHE A 15 9.33 18.79 -43.43
CA PHE A 15 8.43 19.70 -44.17
C PHE A 15 8.83 21.17 -43.97
N PRO A 16 8.67 22.04 -44.99
CA PRO A 16 9.02 23.46 -44.88
C PRO A 16 7.85 24.33 -44.40
N LEU A 17 8.21 25.34 -43.60
CA LEU A 17 7.42 26.51 -43.23
C LEU A 17 7.44 27.56 -44.35
N ASN A 18 6.27 28.04 -44.79
CA ASN A 18 5.98 29.46 -45.07
C ASN A 18 4.58 29.65 -45.68
N THR A 19 3.79 30.56 -45.10
CA THR A 19 2.95 31.52 -45.86
C THR A 19 2.66 32.75 -45.00
N THR A 20 2.62 33.91 -45.65
CA THR A 20 2.64 35.27 -45.08
C THR A 20 1.34 36.04 -45.39
N SER A 21 0.81 36.72 -44.36
CA SER A 21 0.06 38.01 -44.36
C SER A 21 -1.45 38.04 -44.75
N PRO A 22 -2.23 39.12 -44.42
CA PRO A 22 -1.87 40.36 -43.70
C PRO A 22 -2.81 40.79 -42.53
N ARG A 23 -2.31 41.78 -41.77
CA ARG A 23 -2.95 42.53 -40.68
C ARG A 23 -4.19 43.34 -41.11
N SER A 24 -5.12 43.53 -40.18
CA SER A 24 -5.87 44.79 -40.04
C SER A 24 -5.73 45.33 -38.61
N HIS A 25 -5.65 46.65 -38.51
CA HIS A 25 -5.33 47.46 -37.34
C HIS A 25 -6.60 48.00 -36.64
N ASP A 26 -6.37 48.52 -35.43
CA ASP A 26 -7.21 49.41 -34.59
C ASP A 26 -8.14 48.72 -33.57
N LYS A 27 -8.19 49.06 -32.28
CA LYS A 27 -7.44 49.96 -31.37
C LYS A 27 -7.76 49.53 -29.91
N PRO A 28 -6.97 49.96 -28.90
CA PRO A 28 -6.98 49.41 -27.53
C PRO A 28 -7.78 50.29 -26.55
N LEU A 29 -8.14 49.75 -25.38
CA LEU A 29 -8.30 50.48 -24.09
C LEU A 29 -8.90 49.55 -23.00
N PHE A 30 -8.15 49.20 -21.96
CA PHE A 30 -8.38 49.63 -20.57
C PHE A 30 -7.53 48.84 -19.54
N ASP A 31 -6.85 49.64 -18.73
CA ASP A 31 -5.98 49.36 -17.58
C ASP A 31 -6.80 48.94 -16.34
N PRO A 32 -6.24 48.16 -15.39
CA PRO A 32 -6.94 47.62 -14.23
C PRO A 32 -6.94 48.66 -13.11
N LEU A 33 -8.12 48.89 -12.51
CA LEU A 33 -8.35 49.41 -11.14
C LEU A 33 -9.77 49.99 -11.11
N LYS A 34 -10.70 49.28 -10.44
CA LYS A 34 -11.85 49.89 -9.76
C LYS A 34 -12.59 48.87 -8.91
N ILE A 35 -12.43 49.02 -7.61
CA ILE A 35 -13.31 48.53 -6.56
C ILE A 35 -14.68 49.23 -6.71
N PRO A 36 -15.78 48.53 -6.38
CA PRO A 36 -16.79 49.18 -5.57
C PRO A 36 -17.20 48.33 -4.36
N THR A 37 -17.12 48.99 -3.22
CA THR A 37 -17.73 48.67 -1.94
C THR A 37 -19.26 48.73 -2.04
N CYS A 38 -19.96 47.78 -1.44
CA CYS A 38 -21.28 48.04 -0.86
C CYS A 38 -21.54 47.17 0.38
N SER A 39 -21.81 47.87 1.47
CA SER A 39 -22.24 47.47 2.81
C SER A 39 -23.63 46.81 2.81
N SER A 40 -23.97 45.88 3.70
CA SER A 40 -24.34 46.10 5.11
C SER A 40 -24.97 44.79 5.69
N PRO A 41 -25.47 44.69 6.95
CA PRO A 41 -24.89 43.82 7.98
C PRO A 41 -25.84 42.72 8.50
N PHE A 42 -25.29 41.71 9.18
CA PHE A 42 -26.06 40.91 10.14
C PHE A 42 -25.27 40.70 11.44
N LEU A 43 -25.91 41.04 12.55
CA LEU A 43 -25.41 41.15 13.92
C LEU A 43 -25.72 39.89 14.74
N GLY A 44 -24.88 39.66 15.76
CA GLY A 44 -25.19 38.92 17.00
C GLY A 44 -24.51 37.54 17.07
N SER A 45 -23.79 37.16 18.13
CA SER A 45 -23.73 37.64 19.50
C SER A 45 -22.44 37.12 20.15
N THR A 46 -21.74 37.96 20.91
CA THR A 46 -20.57 37.59 21.72
C THR A 46 -20.96 37.46 23.19
N GLY A 47 -21.04 36.23 23.69
CA GLY A 47 -21.19 35.94 25.11
C GLY A 47 -19.82 35.81 25.79
N LYS A 48 -19.41 36.85 26.52
CA LYS A 48 -18.28 36.82 27.45
C LYS A 48 -18.60 35.95 28.67
N LEU A 49 -17.84 34.90 28.92
CA LEU A 49 -17.82 34.20 30.20
C LEU A 49 -16.69 34.77 31.08
N ARG A 50 -17.09 35.35 32.21
CA ARG A 50 -16.23 35.86 33.28
C ARG A 50 -15.66 34.69 34.09
N LEU A 51 -14.36 34.71 34.34
CA LEU A 51 -13.75 34.02 35.46
C LEU A 51 -14.25 34.65 36.77
N SER A 52 -14.75 33.83 37.68
CA SER A 52 -14.92 34.20 39.09
C SER A 52 -14.05 33.30 39.95
N SER A 53 -13.31 33.94 40.85
CA SER A 53 -12.42 33.31 41.82
C SER A 53 -13.13 33.11 43.16
N SER A 54 -12.51 32.23 43.95
CA SER A 54 -12.56 32.11 45.42
C SER A 54 -13.59 31.16 46.04
N SER A 55 -13.06 30.08 46.63
CA SER A 55 -13.37 29.68 48.00
C SER A 55 -12.12 29.04 48.65
N LYS A 56 -11.56 29.73 49.64
CA LYS A 56 -10.69 29.22 50.71
C LYS A 56 -11.50 28.17 51.53
N LEU A 57 -11.02 27.19 52.29
CA LEU A 57 -9.86 27.01 53.19
C LEU A 57 -9.94 25.53 53.67
N ASN A 58 -8.82 24.85 53.90
CA ASN A 58 -8.49 24.38 55.26
C ASN A 58 -7.07 23.80 55.36
N LEU A 59 -6.36 24.38 56.32
CA LEU A 59 -5.00 24.12 56.75
C LEU A 59 -5.01 22.91 57.68
N HIS A 60 -4.10 21.94 57.52
CA HIS A 60 -3.58 21.15 58.64
C HIS A 60 -2.07 21.00 58.49
N ARG A 61 -1.35 21.83 59.24
CA ARG A 61 0.09 21.85 59.41
C ARG A 61 0.42 20.84 60.52
N ARG A 62 1.18 19.80 60.22
CA ARG A 62 1.89 19.01 61.24
C ARG A 62 3.39 19.05 60.95
N SER A 63 4.11 19.71 61.85
CA SER A 63 5.56 19.68 61.97
C SER A 63 5.99 18.35 62.59
N GLY A 64 6.95 17.66 61.98
CA GLY A 64 7.58 16.46 62.54
C GLY A 64 9.01 16.31 62.01
N ALA A 65 9.94 16.32 62.96
CA ALA A 65 11.39 16.19 62.92
C ALA A 65 12.10 15.70 61.63
N VAL A 66 13.13 16.45 61.25
CA VAL A 66 14.28 15.99 60.47
C VAL A 66 15.13 15.07 61.35
N VAL A 67 15.36 13.84 60.92
CA VAL A 67 16.43 12.98 61.43
C VAL A 67 17.15 12.36 60.24
N ALA A 68 18.39 12.76 60.04
CA ALA A 68 19.31 12.10 59.13
C ALA A 68 19.82 10.82 59.80
N VAL A 69 19.62 9.68 59.15
CA VAL A 69 20.39 8.46 59.43
C VAL A 69 20.78 7.87 58.08
N SER A 70 22.00 8.19 57.69
CA SER A 70 22.80 7.42 56.76
C SER A 70 22.98 6.01 57.31
N ASP A 71 22.42 5.02 56.62
CA ASP A 71 23.05 3.70 56.50
C ASP A 71 22.57 2.97 55.24
N VAL A 72 23.56 2.39 54.60
CA VAL A 72 23.59 1.88 53.24
C VAL A 72 22.80 0.58 53.16
N VAL A 73 21.58 0.64 52.64
CA VAL A 73 20.97 -0.50 51.96
C VAL A 73 21.26 -0.31 50.48
N LYS A 74 22.21 -1.09 49.95
CA LYS A 74 22.32 -1.32 48.51
C LYS A 74 21.05 -2.05 48.09
N GLU A 75 19.99 -1.30 47.83
CA GLU A 75 18.92 -1.78 46.98
C GLU A 75 19.57 -2.18 45.66
N LYS A 76 19.55 -3.47 45.36
CA LYS A 76 19.72 -3.94 43.98
C LYS A 76 18.73 -3.10 43.18
N LYS A 77 19.24 -2.21 42.32
CA LYS A 77 18.48 -1.70 41.19
C LYS A 77 17.90 -2.93 40.51
N SER A 78 16.62 -3.22 40.77
CA SER A 78 15.81 -4.00 39.87
C SER A 78 16.10 -3.38 38.51
N LYS A 79 16.76 -4.13 37.62
CA LYS A 79 16.88 -3.72 36.22
C LYS A 79 15.46 -3.40 35.82
N SER A 80 15.14 -2.12 35.63
CA SER A 80 13.87 -1.73 35.03
C SER A 80 13.84 -2.53 33.74
N THR A 81 12.86 -3.42 33.61
CA THR A 81 12.60 -4.10 32.35
C THR A 81 12.59 -2.98 31.31
N PRO A 82 13.45 -3.00 30.27
CA PRO A 82 13.34 -2.00 29.23
C PRO A 82 11.87 -1.98 28.79
N ASN A 83 11.29 -0.79 28.62
CA ASN A 83 9.95 -0.66 28.02
C ASN A 83 10.09 -1.07 26.55
N LEU A 84 10.13 -2.39 26.33
CA LEU A 84 10.24 -3.01 25.02
C LEU A 84 8.91 -2.77 24.30
N LEU A 85 8.98 -2.31 23.06
CA LEU A 85 7.82 -2.03 22.22
C LEU A 85 7.24 -3.32 21.63
N ILE A 86 8.06 -4.37 21.55
CA ILE A 86 7.75 -5.69 20.98
C ILE A 86 8.51 -6.79 21.72
N THR A 87 8.03 -8.02 21.63
CA THR A 87 8.80 -9.20 22.07
C THR A 87 9.87 -9.58 21.05
N LYS A 88 10.79 -10.48 21.45
CA LYS A 88 11.78 -11.06 20.52
C LYS A 88 11.11 -11.76 19.35
N GLU A 89 10.09 -12.56 19.64
CA GLU A 89 9.36 -13.36 18.65
C GLU A 89 8.63 -12.46 17.65
N GLU A 90 7.94 -11.41 18.15
CA GLU A 90 7.35 -10.39 17.27
C GLU A 90 8.42 -9.73 16.40
N GLY A 91 9.56 -9.33 16.97
CA GLY A 91 10.65 -8.71 16.22
C GLY A 91 11.21 -9.58 15.11
N LEU A 92 11.43 -10.87 15.37
CA LEU A 92 11.95 -11.81 14.37
C LEU A 92 10.94 -12.01 13.22
N VAL A 93 9.64 -12.11 13.52
CA VAL A 93 8.59 -12.21 12.50
C VAL A 93 8.53 -10.96 11.63
N LEU A 94 8.63 -9.77 12.21
CA LEU A 94 8.63 -8.51 11.46
C LEU A 94 9.88 -8.39 10.59
N TYR A 95 11.05 -8.74 11.13
CA TYR A 95 12.31 -8.69 10.41
C TYR A 95 12.32 -9.67 9.23
N GLU A 96 11.93 -10.93 9.44
CA GLU A 96 11.83 -11.95 8.38
C GLU A 96 10.89 -11.52 7.26
N ASP A 97 9.73 -10.96 7.59
CA ASP A 97 8.74 -10.51 6.60
C ASP A 97 9.25 -9.34 5.75
N MET A 98 9.85 -8.32 6.37
CA MET A 98 10.40 -7.18 5.62
C MET A 98 11.62 -7.57 4.78
N VAL A 99 12.50 -8.44 5.28
CA VAL A 99 13.66 -8.93 4.52
C VAL A 99 13.21 -9.78 3.34
N LEU A 100 12.20 -10.65 3.52
CA LEU A 100 11.57 -11.39 2.42
C LEU A 100 11.04 -10.44 1.35
N GLY A 101 10.27 -9.43 1.74
CA GLY A 101 9.77 -8.42 0.81
C GLY A 101 10.89 -7.73 0.04
N ARG A 102 11.92 -7.23 0.73
CA ARG A 102 13.06 -6.53 0.10
C ARG A 102 13.83 -7.42 -0.87
N ALA A 103 14.25 -8.61 -0.43
CA ALA A 103 15.05 -9.52 -1.21
C ALA A 103 14.29 -10.03 -2.45
N PHE A 104 12.99 -10.33 -2.28
CA PHE A 104 12.13 -10.73 -3.38
C PHE A 104 12.01 -9.63 -4.45
N GLU A 105 11.79 -8.38 -4.04
CA GLU A 105 11.66 -7.24 -4.97
C GLU A 105 12.98 -6.92 -5.69
N ASP A 106 14.11 -7.01 -4.99
CA ASP A 106 15.43 -6.87 -5.63
C ASP A 106 15.71 -8.01 -6.63
N MET A 107 15.26 -9.24 -6.33
CA MET A 107 15.32 -10.35 -7.29
C MET A 107 14.40 -10.10 -8.49
N CYS A 108 13.20 -9.56 -8.28
CA CYS A 108 12.30 -9.19 -9.37
C CYS A 108 12.95 -8.19 -10.33
N ALA A 109 13.63 -7.16 -9.79
CA ALA A 109 14.41 -6.22 -10.60
C ALA A 109 15.45 -6.94 -11.47
N GLN A 110 16.22 -7.86 -10.87
CA GLN A 110 17.22 -8.64 -11.61
C GLN A 110 16.61 -9.49 -12.71
N MET A 111 15.51 -10.19 -12.42
CA MET A 111 14.83 -11.07 -13.37
C MET A 111 14.18 -10.31 -14.52
N TYR A 112 13.64 -9.12 -14.26
CA TYR A 112 13.14 -8.23 -15.29
C TYR A 112 14.25 -7.82 -16.27
N TYR A 113 15.43 -7.40 -15.77
CA TYR A 113 16.56 -7.05 -16.64
C TYR A 113 17.15 -8.25 -17.39
N ARG A 114 16.95 -9.48 -16.89
CA ARG A 114 17.28 -10.72 -17.59
C ARG A 114 16.21 -11.17 -18.58
N GLY A 115 15.13 -10.41 -18.75
CA GLY A 115 14.04 -10.71 -19.69
C GLY A 115 13.15 -11.88 -19.27
N LYS A 116 13.09 -12.19 -17.98
CA LYS A 116 12.23 -13.26 -17.43
C LYS A 116 10.82 -12.78 -17.08
N MET A 117 10.66 -11.48 -16.83
CA MET A 117 9.39 -10.85 -16.51
C MET A 117 9.00 -9.88 -17.64
N PHE A 118 7.71 -9.81 -17.95
CA PHE A 118 7.20 -8.99 -19.05
C PHE A 118 6.10 -8.05 -18.57
N GLY A 119 5.93 -6.92 -19.27
CA GLY A 119 4.92 -5.92 -18.93
C GLY A 119 5.36 -4.97 -17.83
N PHE A 120 4.40 -4.46 -17.05
CA PHE A 120 4.66 -3.50 -15.99
C PHE A 120 5.02 -4.20 -14.69
N VAL A 121 6.17 -3.85 -14.11
CA VAL A 121 6.63 -4.35 -12.80
C VAL A 121 6.82 -3.18 -11.83
N HIS A 122 6.07 -3.19 -10.73
CA HIS A 122 6.04 -2.11 -9.74
C HIS A 122 6.61 -2.59 -8.40
N LEU A 123 7.80 -2.09 -8.04
CA LEU A 123 8.52 -2.63 -6.89
C LEU A 123 8.22 -1.94 -5.55
N TYR A 124 8.03 -2.69 -4.48
CA TYR A 124 7.63 -2.23 -3.14
C TYR A 124 8.81 -1.79 -2.25
N ASN A 125 10.04 -1.81 -2.78
CA ASN A 125 11.25 -1.45 -2.01
C ASN A 125 11.09 -0.13 -1.26
N GLY A 126 11.34 -0.16 0.05
CA GLY A 126 11.31 1.00 0.96
C GLY A 126 10.00 1.18 1.72
N GLN A 127 8.95 0.42 1.39
CA GLN A 127 7.64 0.52 2.02
C GLN A 127 7.32 -0.67 2.95
N GLU A 128 8.28 -1.57 3.19
CA GLU A 128 8.06 -2.87 3.85
C GLU A 128 7.48 -2.74 5.27
N ALA A 129 7.83 -1.68 6.00
CA ALA A 129 7.27 -1.42 7.33
C ALA A 129 5.74 -1.26 7.31
N VAL A 130 5.17 -0.74 6.21
CA VAL A 130 3.72 -0.53 6.08
C VAL A 130 3.00 -1.86 5.91
N SER A 131 3.36 -2.65 4.89
CA SER A 131 2.77 -3.98 4.66
C SER A 131 2.91 -4.88 5.89
N THR A 132 4.13 -5.02 6.40
CA THR A 132 4.45 -5.92 7.53
C THR A 132 3.76 -5.47 8.81
N GLY A 133 3.75 -4.17 9.11
CA GLY A 133 3.17 -3.61 10.34
C GLY A 133 1.68 -3.90 10.48
N PHE A 134 0.95 -3.89 9.36
CA PHE A 134 -0.49 -4.19 9.31
C PHE A 134 -0.78 -5.69 9.10
N ILE A 135 -0.20 -6.31 8.08
CA ILE A 135 -0.62 -7.66 7.64
C ILE A 135 -0.25 -8.72 8.67
N LYS A 136 0.88 -8.59 9.39
CA LYS A 136 1.30 -9.56 10.43
C LYS A 136 0.51 -9.45 11.74
N LEU A 137 -0.55 -8.63 11.77
CA LEU A 137 -1.55 -8.60 12.85
C LEU A 137 -2.87 -9.29 12.45
N LEU A 138 -3.04 -9.65 11.18
CA LEU A 138 -4.27 -10.22 10.67
C LEU A 138 -4.41 -11.71 11.04
N LYS A 139 -5.66 -12.14 11.18
CA LYS A 139 -6.06 -13.55 11.13
C LYS A 139 -6.13 -14.02 9.68
N LYS A 140 -6.23 -15.34 9.47
CA LYS A 140 -6.35 -15.92 8.13
C LYS A 140 -7.60 -15.41 7.40
N GLU A 141 -8.69 -15.22 8.14
CA GLU A 141 -10.01 -14.83 7.64
C GLU A 141 -10.14 -13.35 7.27
N ASP A 142 -9.21 -12.50 7.75
CA ASP A 142 -9.21 -11.10 7.38
C ASP A 142 -8.76 -10.92 5.93
N SER A 143 -9.32 -9.92 5.28
CA SER A 143 -9.10 -9.67 3.86
C SER A 143 -8.10 -8.54 3.62
N VAL A 144 -7.28 -8.68 2.58
CA VAL A 144 -6.39 -7.63 2.09
C VAL A 144 -6.77 -7.31 0.65
N VAL A 145 -7.01 -6.03 0.38
CA VAL A 145 -7.09 -5.49 -0.99
C VAL A 145 -5.90 -4.58 -1.21
N SER A 146 -5.23 -4.77 -2.34
CA SER A 146 -4.00 -4.08 -2.70
C SER A 146 -4.17 -3.20 -3.95
N THR A 147 -3.13 -2.44 -4.28
CA THR A 147 -2.91 -1.82 -5.58
C THR A 147 -2.14 -2.77 -6.51
N TYR A 148 -1.75 -2.30 -7.69
CA TYR A 148 -0.79 -2.96 -8.59
C TYR A 148 0.62 -3.18 -8.00
N ARG A 149 0.91 -2.66 -6.80
CA ARG A 149 2.18 -2.87 -6.09
C ARG A 149 1.99 -3.89 -4.96
N ASP A 150 1.47 -5.07 -5.32
CA ASP A 150 0.91 -6.07 -4.39
C ASP A 150 1.84 -7.22 -4.03
N HIS A 151 3.02 -7.34 -4.62
CA HIS A 151 3.90 -8.52 -4.41
C HIS A 151 4.17 -8.77 -2.93
N VAL A 152 4.60 -7.72 -2.21
CA VAL A 152 4.90 -7.81 -0.77
C VAL A 152 3.62 -7.98 0.05
N HIS A 153 2.48 -7.42 -0.36
CA HIS A 153 1.20 -7.72 0.29
C HIS A 153 0.83 -9.21 0.17
N ALA A 154 1.06 -9.82 -0.99
CA ALA A 154 0.83 -11.24 -1.21
C ALA A 154 1.73 -12.10 -0.31
N LEU A 155 3.04 -11.81 -0.31
CA LEU A 155 4.02 -12.50 0.54
C LEU A 155 3.69 -12.35 2.03
N SER A 156 3.43 -11.13 2.50
CA SER A 156 3.07 -10.87 3.90
C SER A 156 1.78 -11.58 4.32
N LYS A 157 0.80 -11.73 3.39
CA LYS A 157 -0.46 -12.46 3.64
C LYS A 157 -0.29 -13.98 3.56
N GLY A 158 0.89 -14.46 3.16
CA GLY A 158 1.29 -15.86 3.20
C GLY A 158 1.27 -16.58 1.85
N VAL A 159 1.00 -15.88 0.74
CA VAL A 159 1.10 -16.48 -0.59
C VAL A 159 2.55 -16.93 -0.81
N PRO A 160 2.81 -18.21 -1.19
CA PRO A 160 4.16 -18.72 -1.31
C PRO A 160 5.00 -17.94 -2.34
N ALA A 161 6.26 -17.66 -2.02
CA ALA A 161 7.18 -16.95 -2.91
C ALA A 161 7.32 -17.63 -4.29
N ARG A 162 7.29 -18.97 -4.33
CA ARG A 162 7.25 -19.76 -5.57
C ARG A 162 6.07 -19.40 -6.47
N GLU A 163 4.87 -19.26 -5.91
CA GLU A 163 3.66 -18.90 -6.67
C GLU A 163 3.69 -17.43 -7.10
N VAL A 164 4.16 -16.53 -6.25
CA VAL A 164 4.33 -15.10 -6.58
C VAL A 164 5.33 -14.94 -7.74
N MET A 165 6.50 -15.59 -7.66
CA MET A 165 7.53 -15.52 -8.71
C MET A 165 7.05 -16.17 -10.02
N SER A 166 6.35 -17.30 -9.91
CA SER A 166 5.77 -17.98 -11.07
C SER A 166 4.71 -17.12 -11.77
N GLU A 167 3.91 -16.35 -11.02
CA GLU A 167 2.95 -15.41 -11.61
C GLU A 167 3.66 -14.29 -12.38
N LEU A 168 4.75 -13.74 -11.82
CA LEU A 168 5.56 -12.72 -12.47
C LEU A 168 6.26 -13.22 -13.75
N PHE A 169 6.56 -14.52 -13.81
CA PHE A 169 7.12 -15.19 -14.99
C PHE A 169 6.04 -15.65 -15.98
N GLY A 170 4.75 -15.41 -15.69
CA GLY A 170 3.64 -15.83 -16.54
C GLY A 170 3.47 -17.35 -16.63
N LYS A 171 3.76 -18.08 -15.55
CA LYS A 171 3.70 -19.55 -15.48
C LYS A 171 2.37 -20.05 -14.92
N THR A 172 1.99 -21.27 -15.31
CA THR A 172 0.73 -21.91 -14.85
C THR A 172 0.67 -22.10 -13.32
N THR A 173 1.83 -22.23 -12.69
CA THR A 173 2.03 -22.39 -11.25
C THR A 173 1.99 -21.06 -10.48
N GLY A 174 1.75 -19.95 -11.17
CA GLY A 174 1.48 -18.66 -10.53
C GLY A 174 0.18 -18.68 -9.71
N CYS A 175 0.08 -17.79 -8.72
CA CYS A 175 -1.12 -17.69 -7.87
C CYS A 175 -2.41 -17.38 -8.67
N CYS A 176 -2.28 -16.76 -9.85
CA CYS A 176 -3.34 -16.51 -10.82
C CYS A 176 -3.11 -17.25 -12.15
N ARG A 177 -2.31 -18.33 -12.11
CA ARG A 177 -1.98 -19.20 -13.23
C ARG A 177 -1.33 -18.49 -14.41
N GLY A 178 -0.59 -17.41 -14.16
CA GLY A 178 0.12 -16.63 -15.17
C GLY A 178 -0.77 -15.71 -15.99
N GLN A 179 -2.00 -15.45 -15.55
CA GLN A 179 -2.96 -14.56 -16.24
C GLN A 179 -2.96 -13.14 -15.68
N GLY A 180 -2.55 -12.97 -14.42
CA GLY A 180 -2.54 -11.68 -13.75
C GLY A 180 -1.25 -10.92 -13.99
N GLY A 181 -0.11 -11.62 -13.91
CA GLY A 181 1.21 -11.00 -13.93
C GLY A 181 1.45 -10.13 -12.69
N SER A 182 2.26 -9.08 -12.83
CA SER A 182 2.75 -8.28 -11.70
C SER A 182 1.69 -7.44 -10.98
N MET A 183 0.63 -7.02 -11.66
CA MET A 183 -0.32 -6.04 -11.08
C MET A 183 -1.54 -6.70 -10.42
N HIS A 184 -1.67 -8.02 -10.54
CA HIS A 184 -2.94 -8.72 -10.35
C HIS A 184 -2.72 -10.04 -9.60
N MET A 185 -2.32 -9.97 -8.33
CA MET A 185 -2.15 -11.16 -7.49
C MET A 185 -3.35 -11.36 -6.57
N PHE A 186 -4.06 -12.46 -6.77
CA PHE A 186 -5.23 -12.87 -5.99
C PHE A 186 -4.95 -14.22 -5.32
N SER A 187 -5.49 -14.42 -4.12
CA SER A 187 -5.46 -15.73 -3.47
C SER A 187 -6.63 -15.90 -2.53
N SER A 188 -7.59 -16.74 -2.94
CA SER A 188 -8.77 -17.06 -2.12
C SER A 188 -8.38 -17.77 -0.83
N GLU A 189 -7.33 -18.60 -0.84
CA GLU A 189 -6.87 -19.32 0.36
C GLU A 189 -6.36 -18.37 1.45
N HIS A 190 -5.69 -17.30 1.03
CA HIS A 190 -5.05 -16.33 1.92
C HIS A 190 -5.93 -15.11 2.19
N ASN A 191 -7.13 -15.04 1.61
CA ASN A 191 -7.99 -13.84 1.59
C ASN A 191 -7.26 -12.59 1.07
N LEU A 192 -6.41 -12.77 0.07
CA LEU A 192 -5.87 -11.69 -0.75
C LEU A 192 -6.83 -11.45 -1.92
N LEU A 193 -7.57 -10.35 -1.85
CA LEU A 193 -8.63 -10.02 -2.79
C LEU A 193 -8.14 -9.32 -4.05
N GLY A 194 -6.82 -9.21 -4.25
CA GLY A 194 -6.23 -8.74 -5.50
C GLY A 194 -5.36 -7.50 -5.39
N GLY A 195 -4.43 -7.40 -6.33
CA GLY A 195 -3.95 -6.12 -6.86
C GLY A 195 -4.80 -5.63 -8.02
N PHE A 196 -5.03 -4.32 -8.02
CA PHE A 196 -5.84 -3.63 -9.02
C PHE A 196 -4.99 -2.57 -9.74
N ALA A 197 -5.04 -2.60 -11.08
CA ALA A 197 -4.28 -1.69 -11.93
C ALA A 197 -4.98 -0.34 -12.14
N PHE A 198 -6.31 -0.29 -12.09
CA PHE A 198 -7.03 0.97 -12.14
C PHE A 198 -7.00 1.67 -10.78
N ILE A 199 -6.60 2.94 -10.79
CA ILE A 199 -6.43 3.73 -9.58
C ILE A 199 -7.78 3.89 -8.87
N GLY A 200 -7.88 3.36 -7.66
CA GLY A 200 -9.10 3.43 -6.82
C GLY A 200 -10.05 2.25 -6.95
N GLU A 201 -9.85 1.35 -7.92
CA GLU A 201 -10.73 0.20 -8.20
C GLU A 201 -10.88 -0.75 -7.00
N GLY A 202 -9.80 -0.95 -6.23
CA GLY A 202 -9.83 -1.82 -5.05
C GLY A 202 -10.62 -1.25 -3.86
N ILE A 203 -10.87 0.07 -3.79
CA ILE A 203 -11.50 0.68 -2.61
C ILE A 203 -12.96 0.22 -2.43
N PRO A 204 -13.82 0.23 -3.48
CA PRO A 204 -15.15 -0.35 -3.40
C PRO A 204 -15.14 -1.86 -3.11
N VAL A 205 -14.18 -2.62 -3.66
CA VAL A 205 -14.05 -4.06 -3.41
C VAL A 205 -13.78 -4.32 -1.92
N ALA A 206 -12.84 -3.59 -1.33
CA ALA A 206 -12.54 -3.68 0.10
C ALA A 206 -13.74 -3.29 0.97
N THR A 207 -14.46 -2.25 0.57
CA THR A 207 -15.68 -1.79 1.26
C THR A 207 -16.76 -2.88 1.23
N GLY A 208 -16.94 -3.56 0.10
CA GLY A 208 -17.85 -4.70 -0.04
C GLY A 208 -17.44 -5.91 0.81
N ALA A 209 -16.13 -6.22 0.89
CA ALA A 209 -15.62 -7.29 1.76
C ALA A 209 -15.90 -6.99 3.24
N ALA A 210 -15.66 -5.77 3.69
CA ALA A 210 -15.98 -5.35 5.06
C ALA A 210 -17.49 -5.37 5.35
N PHE A 211 -18.31 -4.98 4.36
CA PHE A 211 -19.76 -5.14 4.44
C PHE A 211 -20.18 -6.60 4.60
N SER A 212 -19.54 -7.53 3.87
CA SER A 212 -19.79 -8.97 4.00
C SER A 212 -19.52 -9.48 5.41
N SER A 213 -18.43 -9.06 6.04
CA SER A 213 -18.13 -9.39 7.45
C SER A 213 -19.22 -8.91 8.41
N LYS A 214 -19.65 -7.65 8.26
CA LYS A 214 -20.75 -7.09 9.05
C LYS A 214 -22.07 -7.84 8.80
N TYR A 215 -22.38 -8.14 7.54
CA TYR A 215 -23.60 -8.84 7.15
C TYR A 215 -23.64 -10.27 7.71
N ARG A 216 -22.52 -10.99 7.66
CA ARG A 216 -22.37 -12.31 8.29
C ARG A 216 -22.68 -12.25 9.78
N ARG A 217 -22.11 -11.28 10.47
CA ARG A 217 -22.31 -11.08 11.91
C ARG A 217 -23.76 -10.73 12.27
N GLU A 218 -24.33 -9.73 11.60
CA GLU A 218 -25.60 -9.12 12.01
C GLU A 218 -26.83 -9.76 11.37
N VAL A 219 -26.75 -10.16 10.10
CA VAL A 219 -27.87 -10.70 9.32
C VAL A 219 -27.84 -12.22 9.31
N LEU A 220 -26.69 -12.83 8.97
CA LEU A 220 -26.55 -14.29 8.94
C LEU A 220 -26.30 -14.93 10.32
N LYS A 221 -26.28 -14.11 11.38
CA LYS A 221 -26.17 -14.54 12.80
C LYS A 221 -24.90 -15.35 13.12
N GLN A 222 -23.81 -15.08 12.40
CA GLN A 222 -22.47 -15.60 12.71
C GLN A 222 -21.80 -14.68 13.73
N ALA A 223 -22.22 -14.76 14.99
CA ALA A 223 -21.86 -13.78 16.03
C ALA A 223 -20.34 -13.68 16.31
N ASP A 224 -19.61 -14.73 15.99
CA ASP A 224 -18.15 -14.87 16.08
C ASP A 224 -17.39 -14.30 14.87
N CYS A 225 -18.08 -13.91 13.79
CA CYS A 225 -17.46 -13.25 12.65
C CYS A 225 -16.98 -11.85 13.04
N ASP A 226 -15.68 -11.74 13.28
CA ASP A 226 -14.98 -10.50 13.61
C ASP A 226 -13.95 -10.12 12.53
N HIS A 227 -14.13 -10.60 11.31
CA HIS A 227 -13.16 -10.38 10.23
C HIS A 227 -13.05 -8.89 9.89
N VAL A 228 -11.82 -8.44 9.65
CA VAL A 228 -11.53 -7.08 9.20
C VAL A 228 -11.02 -7.07 7.76
N THR A 229 -11.09 -5.90 7.13
CA THR A 229 -10.52 -5.69 5.80
C THR A 229 -9.49 -4.56 5.83
N LEU A 230 -8.33 -4.80 5.24
CA LEU A 230 -7.36 -3.75 4.91
C LEU A 230 -7.53 -3.34 3.45
N ALA A 231 -7.62 -2.04 3.20
CA ALA A 231 -7.62 -1.45 1.88
C ALA A 231 -6.36 -0.61 1.69
N PHE A 232 -5.36 -1.12 0.98
CA PHE A 232 -4.12 -0.40 0.68
C PHE A 232 -4.25 0.42 -0.60
N PHE A 233 -3.82 1.67 -0.58
CA PHE A 233 -3.72 2.52 -1.77
C PHE A 233 -2.75 3.68 -1.61
N GLY A 234 -2.19 4.17 -2.72
CA GLY A 234 -1.23 5.29 -2.70
C GLY A 234 -1.89 6.67 -2.52
N ASP A 235 -1.07 7.67 -2.22
CA ASP A 235 -1.47 9.07 -2.05
C ASP A 235 -2.22 9.65 -3.25
N GLY A 236 -1.75 9.35 -4.48
CA GLY A 236 -2.42 9.79 -5.71
C GLY A 236 -3.87 9.31 -5.82
N THR A 237 -4.18 8.13 -5.27
CA THR A 237 -5.52 7.53 -5.29
C THR A 237 -6.53 8.35 -4.51
N CYS A 238 -6.08 9.08 -3.48
CA CYS A 238 -6.93 9.84 -2.56
C CYS A 238 -7.61 11.07 -3.20
N ASN A 239 -7.35 11.32 -4.49
CA ASN A 239 -8.03 12.34 -5.29
C ASN A 239 -9.18 11.78 -6.15
N ASN A 240 -9.39 10.45 -6.16
CA ASN A 240 -10.53 9.85 -6.86
C ASN A 240 -11.83 10.02 -6.07
N GLY A 241 -12.94 10.26 -6.76
CA GLY A 241 -14.26 10.38 -6.13
C GLY A 241 -14.66 9.14 -5.32
N GLN A 242 -14.35 7.95 -5.84
CA GLN A 242 -14.65 6.66 -5.19
C GLN A 242 -14.05 6.54 -3.79
N PHE A 243 -12.91 7.20 -3.51
CA PHE A 243 -12.33 7.24 -2.17
C PHE A 243 -13.31 7.88 -1.18
N PHE A 244 -13.83 9.07 -1.48
CA PHE A 244 -14.77 9.79 -0.62
C PHE A 244 -16.12 9.08 -0.47
N GLU A 245 -16.63 8.50 -1.56
CA GLU A 245 -17.86 7.71 -1.53
C GLU A 245 -17.73 6.52 -0.57
N CYS A 246 -16.62 5.79 -0.63
CA CYS A 246 -16.37 4.64 0.23
C CYS A 246 -16.09 5.04 1.69
N LEU A 247 -15.39 6.14 1.95
CA LEU A 247 -15.22 6.65 3.32
C LEU A 247 -16.59 6.95 3.96
N ASN A 248 -17.48 7.61 3.21
CA ASN A 248 -18.83 7.94 3.67
C ASN A 248 -19.65 6.68 4.00
N MET A 249 -19.70 5.72 3.07
CA MET A 249 -20.44 4.47 3.27
C MET A 249 -19.88 3.64 4.44
N ALA A 250 -18.55 3.52 4.52
CA ALA A 250 -17.90 2.77 5.58
C ALA A 250 -18.18 3.38 6.96
N ALA A 251 -18.15 4.70 7.08
CA ALA A 251 -18.48 5.40 8.32
C ALA A 251 -19.95 5.24 8.69
N LEU A 252 -20.86 5.44 7.73
CA LEU A 252 -22.31 5.30 7.92
C LEU A 252 -22.69 3.90 8.44
N TRP A 253 -22.11 2.85 7.85
CA TRP A 253 -22.42 1.47 8.22
C TRP A 253 -21.53 0.90 9.33
N LYS A 254 -20.58 1.69 9.86
CA LYS A 254 -19.57 1.25 10.84
C LYS A 254 -18.87 -0.03 10.39
N LEU A 255 -18.38 -0.04 9.15
CA LEU A 255 -17.74 -1.23 8.58
C LEU A 255 -16.40 -1.55 9.28
N PRO A 256 -16.03 -2.84 9.41
CA PRO A 256 -14.76 -3.27 9.97
C PRO A 256 -13.62 -3.15 8.93
N ILE A 257 -13.33 -1.93 8.49
CA ILE A 257 -12.33 -1.64 7.44
C ILE A 257 -11.29 -0.61 7.92
N ILE A 258 -10.04 -0.84 7.54
CA ILE A 258 -8.95 0.12 7.70
C ILE A 258 -8.52 0.56 6.30
N PHE A 259 -8.60 1.85 6.05
CA PHE A 259 -8.09 2.49 4.84
C PHE A 259 -6.63 2.87 5.08
N VAL A 260 -5.70 2.15 4.46
CA VAL A 260 -4.25 2.33 4.64
C VAL A 260 -3.69 3.05 3.42
N VAL A 261 -3.30 4.30 3.63
CA VAL A 261 -2.70 5.14 2.59
C VAL A 261 -1.18 5.00 2.64
N GLU A 262 -0.61 4.48 1.57
CA GLU A 262 0.84 4.38 1.36
C GLU A 262 1.32 5.66 0.69
N ASN A 263 1.52 6.71 1.48
CA ASN A 263 1.97 8.00 0.96
C ASN A 263 3.48 7.95 0.74
N ASN A 264 3.89 7.55 -0.47
CA ASN A 264 5.29 7.56 -0.90
C ASN A 264 5.71 8.88 -1.56
N LEU A 265 4.92 9.94 -1.33
CA LEU A 265 5.10 11.31 -1.79
C LEU A 265 4.94 11.55 -3.31
N TRP A 266 4.65 10.51 -4.10
CA TRP A 266 4.66 10.60 -5.55
C TRP A 266 3.64 9.70 -6.25
N ALA A 267 2.75 10.28 -7.04
CA ALA A 267 1.91 9.57 -8.00
C ALA A 267 2.54 9.57 -9.39
N ILE A 268 3.29 8.50 -9.73
CA ILE A 268 4.16 8.45 -10.92
C ILE A 268 5.18 9.60 -10.87
N GLY A 269 4.96 10.67 -11.64
CA GLY A 269 5.77 11.90 -11.65
C GLY A 269 5.12 13.11 -10.99
N MET A 270 3.92 12.96 -10.42
CA MET A 270 3.24 14.04 -9.70
C MET A 270 3.60 14.00 -8.22
N SER A 271 4.26 15.05 -7.74
CA SER A 271 4.55 15.20 -6.31
C SER A 271 3.26 15.37 -5.50
N HIS A 272 3.20 14.72 -4.34
CA HIS A 272 2.10 14.78 -3.39
C HIS A 272 1.68 16.22 -3.03
N LEU A 273 2.66 17.11 -2.80
CA LEU A 273 2.42 18.52 -2.48
C LEU A 273 1.75 19.32 -3.63
N ARG A 274 1.74 18.77 -4.84
CA ARG A 274 1.12 19.36 -6.04
C ARG A 274 -0.15 18.63 -6.47
N ALA A 275 -0.49 17.52 -5.81
CA ALA A 275 -1.56 16.63 -6.26
C ALA A 275 -2.94 16.98 -5.66
N THR A 276 -2.98 17.74 -4.57
CA THR A 276 -4.22 18.02 -3.84
C THR A 276 -4.15 19.37 -3.11
N SER A 277 -5.30 20.00 -2.84
CA SER A 277 -5.37 21.30 -2.16
C SER A 277 -5.04 21.23 -0.67
N ASP A 278 -5.28 20.08 -0.04
CA ASP A 278 -4.86 19.77 1.33
C ASP A 278 -4.08 18.45 1.30
N PRO A 279 -2.74 18.51 1.37
CA PRO A 279 -1.86 17.35 1.32
C PRO A 279 -2.05 16.39 2.50
N GLN A 280 -2.55 16.84 3.65
CA GLN A 280 -2.65 15.98 4.82
C GLN A 280 -3.85 15.02 4.69
N ILE A 281 -3.63 13.85 4.07
CA ILE A 281 -4.69 12.90 3.71
C ILE A 281 -5.43 12.38 4.94
N TYR A 282 -4.73 12.12 6.05
CA TYR A 282 -5.36 11.68 7.29
C TYR A 282 -6.47 12.63 7.78
N LYS A 283 -6.39 13.93 7.49
CA LYS A 283 -7.42 14.92 7.86
C LYS A 283 -8.72 14.79 7.09
N LYS A 284 -8.75 14.00 6.00
CA LYS A 284 -9.96 13.74 5.21
C LYS A 284 -10.93 12.80 5.94
N GLY A 285 -10.43 11.93 6.84
CA GLY A 285 -11.25 11.03 7.64
C GLY A 285 -12.26 11.74 8.55
N PRO A 286 -11.83 12.71 9.39
CA PRO A 286 -12.72 13.43 10.30
C PRO A 286 -13.94 14.11 9.66
N ALA A 287 -13.88 14.47 8.37
CA ALA A 287 -15.03 15.01 7.64
C ALA A 287 -16.23 14.03 7.56
N PHE A 288 -15.98 12.73 7.71
CA PHE A 288 -16.99 11.66 7.74
C PHE A 288 -17.25 11.11 9.14
N GLY A 289 -16.69 11.72 10.20
CA GLY A 289 -16.72 11.16 11.55
C GLY A 289 -15.82 9.93 11.73
N MET A 290 -14.85 9.73 10.83
CA MET A 290 -13.88 8.64 10.85
C MET A 290 -12.56 9.13 11.48
N PRO A 291 -11.93 8.37 12.40
CA PRO A 291 -10.59 8.69 12.87
C PRO A 291 -9.58 8.72 11.72
N GLY A 292 -8.75 9.76 11.70
CA GLY A 292 -7.64 9.93 10.76
C GLY A 292 -6.32 9.97 11.51
N ILE A 293 -5.37 9.11 11.16
CA ILE A 293 -4.08 8.96 11.84
C ILE A 293 -2.96 9.14 10.83
N HIS A 294 -1.96 9.98 11.13
CA HIS A 294 -0.71 10.05 10.39
C HIS A 294 0.35 9.26 11.15
N VAL A 295 1.14 8.46 10.44
CA VAL A 295 2.19 7.63 11.02
C VAL A 295 3.43 7.65 10.13
N ASP A 296 4.59 7.61 10.76
CA ASP A 296 5.87 7.39 10.10
C ASP A 296 5.90 5.95 9.54
N GLY A 297 5.64 5.83 8.24
CA GLY A 297 5.60 4.56 7.50
C GLY A 297 6.96 3.92 7.27
N MET A 298 8.05 4.58 7.68
CA MET A 298 9.41 4.00 7.69
C MET A 298 9.76 3.33 9.04
N ASP A 299 8.86 3.38 10.02
CA ASP A 299 9.04 2.80 11.36
C ASP A 299 7.97 1.74 11.64
N VAL A 300 8.35 0.47 11.46
CA VAL A 300 7.43 -0.67 11.62
C VAL A 300 6.84 -0.76 13.02
N LEU A 301 7.51 -0.26 14.06
CA LEU A 301 7.00 -0.32 15.43
C LEU A 301 5.83 0.67 15.62
N LYS A 302 5.96 1.89 15.07
CA LYS A 302 4.87 2.88 15.06
C LYS A 302 3.72 2.46 14.17
N VAL A 303 4.00 1.95 12.97
CA VAL A 303 2.96 1.40 12.08
C VAL A 303 2.19 0.29 12.79
N ARG A 304 2.89 -0.64 13.43
CA ARG A 304 2.27 -1.75 14.16
C ARG A 304 1.44 -1.29 15.35
N GLU A 305 1.87 -0.26 16.08
CA GLU A 305 1.09 0.33 17.17
C GLU A 305 -0.26 0.87 16.67
N VAL A 306 -0.22 1.68 15.60
CA VAL A 306 -1.43 2.23 14.96
C VAL A 306 -2.32 1.12 14.41
N ALA A 307 -1.72 0.12 13.77
CA ALA A 307 -2.44 -1.02 13.21
C ALA A 307 -3.15 -1.85 14.30
N LYS A 308 -2.51 -2.09 15.45
CA LYS A 308 -3.11 -2.81 16.59
C LYS A 308 -4.41 -2.13 17.04
N GLU A 309 -4.41 -0.81 17.20
CA GLU A 309 -5.64 -0.09 17.59
C GLU A 309 -6.66 -0.02 16.46
N ALA A 310 -6.27 0.31 15.23
CA ALA A 310 -7.19 0.42 14.10
C ALA A 310 -7.91 -0.91 13.80
N ILE A 311 -7.18 -2.02 13.83
CA ILE A 311 -7.73 -3.38 13.69
C ILE A 311 -8.62 -3.73 14.88
N GLY A 312 -8.17 -3.45 16.11
CA GLY A 312 -8.97 -3.65 17.32
C GLY A 312 -10.31 -2.91 17.27
N ARG A 313 -10.29 -1.63 16.89
CA ARG A 313 -11.46 -0.78 16.70
C ARG A 313 -12.44 -1.37 15.69
N ALA A 314 -11.93 -1.77 14.53
CA ALA A 314 -12.74 -2.40 13.47
C ALA A 314 -13.43 -3.69 13.98
N ARG A 315 -12.69 -4.58 14.67
CA ARG A 315 -13.25 -5.81 15.26
C ARG A 315 -14.33 -5.55 16.31
N ARG A 316 -14.13 -4.52 17.14
CA ARG A 316 -15.11 -4.09 18.16
C ARG A 316 -16.38 -3.47 17.55
N GLY A 317 -16.46 -3.28 16.23
CA GLY A 317 -17.61 -2.70 15.55
C GLY A 317 -17.73 -1.19 15.73
N GLU A 318 -16.63 -0.53 16.08
CA GLU A 318 -16.57 0.92 16.29
C GLU A 318 -16.38 1.69 14.98
N GLY A 319 -16.34 0.98 13.85
CA GLY A 319 -16.28 1.53 12.50
C GLY A 319 -14.86 1.69 11.96
N PRO A 320 -14.74 2.37 10.81
CA PRO A 320 -13.51 2.42 10.04
C PRO A 320 -12.46 3.36 10.64
N THR A 321 -11.23 3.24 10.14
CA THR A 321 -10.12 4.17 10.41
C THR A 321 -9.38 4.50 9.11
N LEU A 322 -9.01 5.76 8.91
CA LEU A 322 -8.10 6.20 7.85
C LEU A 322 -6.69 6.36 8.44
N VAL A 323 -5.71 5.64 7.92
CA VAL A 323 -4.32 5.73 8.34
C VAL A 323 -3.46 6.16 7.16
N GLU A 324 -2.77 7.28 7.30
CA GLU A 324 -1.76 7.75 6.36
C GLU A 324 -0.37 7.36 6.83
N CYS A 325 0.23 6.41 6.13
CA CYS A 325 1.60 5.98 6.33
C CYS A 325 2.51 6.76 5.38
N GLU A 326 3.23 7.75 5.90
CA GLU A 326 4.25 8.46 5.14
C GLU A 326 5.49 7.58 5.00
N THR A 327 5.72 7.09 3.79
CA THR A 327 6.77 6.12 3.45
C THR A 327 7.50 6.59 2.20
N TYR A 328 8.34 5.74 1.59
CA TYR A 328 9.06 6.10 0.39
C TYR A 328 9.37 4.88 -0.48
N ARG A 329 9.14 5.01 -1.79
CA ARG A 329 9.57 4.01 -2.76
C ARG A 329 11.01 4.29 -3.19
N PHE A 330 11.91 3.31 -3.06
CA PHE A 330 13.32 3.49 -3.37
C PHE A 330 13.64 3.46 -4.86
N ARG A 331 12.77 2.87 -5.67
CA ARG A 331 12.88 2.85 -7.13
C ARG A 331 11.85 3.79 -7.77
N GLY A 332 11.92 3.95 -9.09
CA GLY A 332 10.92 4.68 -9.87
C GLY A 332 9.52 4.08 -9.70
N HIS A 333 8.53 4.68 -10.36
CA HIS A 333 7.15 4.19 -10.30
C HIS A 333 7.04 2.70 -10.67
N SER A 334 7.67 2.33 -11.79
CA SER A 334 7.87 0.98 -12.30
C SER A 334 9.32 0.80 -12.77
N LEU A 335 9.73 -0.41 -13.14
CA LEU A 335 11.06 -0.64 -13.72
C LEU A 335 11.30 0.05 -15.08
N ALA A 336 10.26 0.61 -15.69
CA ALA A 336 10.37 1.43 -16.90
C ALA A 336 10.54 2.93 -16.62
N ASP A 337 10.34 3.37 -15.37
CA ASP A 337 10.50 4.77 -14.95
C ASP A 337 11.94 5.03 -14.46
N PRO A 338 12.71 5.91 -15.14
CA PRO A 338 14.12 6.18 -14.81
C PRO A 338 14.31 6.99 -13.51
N ASP A 339 13.23 7.46 -12.89
CA ASP A 339 13.27 8.14 -11.59
C ASP A 339 14.06 9.47 -11.56
N GLU A 340 13.90 10.27 -12.61
CA GLU A 340 14.64 11.53 -12.80
C GLU A 340 13.96 12.76 -12.17
N LEU A 341 12.68 12.65 -11.80
CA LEU A 341 11.88 13.79 -11.33
C LEU A 341 12.07 14.12 -9.85
N ARG A 342 12.69 13.23 -9.07
CA ARG A 342 12.84 13.36 -7.62
C ARG A 342 14.21 13.90 -7.25
N ASP A 343 14.23 14.84 -6.31
CA ASP A 343 15.47 15.44 -5.80
C ASP A 343 16.39 14.34 -5.22
N PRO A 344 17.66 14.23 -5.67
CA PRO A 344 18.63 13.31 -5.08
C PRO A 344 18.78 13.44 -3.56
N ALA A 345 18.62 14.64 -2.99
CA ALA A 345 18.67 14.86 -1.55
C ALA A 345 17.47 14.23 -0.82
N GLU A 346 16.27 14.29 -1.42
CA GLU A 346 15.07 13.62 -0.90
C GLU A 346 15.28 12.09 -0.91
N LYS A 347 15.80 11.55 -2.02
CA LYS A 347 16.12 10.12 -2.14
C LYS A 347 17.14 9.67 -1.09
N ALA A 348 18.21 10.45 -0.90
CA ALA A 348 19.24 10.15 0.11
C ALA A 348 18.69 10.23 1.55
N HIS A 349 17.81 11.19 1.83
CA HIS A 349 17.15 11.32 3.13
C HIS A 349 16.36 10.06 3.50
N TYR A 350 15.54 9.55 2.58
CA TYR A 350 14.73 8.36 2.82
C TYR A 350 15.54 7.05 2.79
N ALA A 351 16.57 6.97 1.95
CA ALA A 351 17.49 5.82 1.95
C ALA A 351 18.19 5.65 3.31
N ALA A 352 18.56 6.75 3.98
CA ALA A 352 19.14 6.72 5.32
C ALA A 352 18.15 6.27 6.42
N ARG A 353 16.86 6.22 6.10
CA ARG A 353 15.77 5.82 7.00
C ARG A 353 15.20 4.43 6.67
N ASP A 354 15.97 3.55 6.05
CA ASP A 354 15.52 2.20 5.68
C ASP A 354 14.87 1.45 6.86
N PRO A 355 13.60 1.01 6.74
CA PRO A 355 12.86 0.37 7.81
C PRO A 355 13.51 -0.92 8.33
N ILE A 356 14.20 -1.68 7.47
CA ILE A 356 14.84 -2.95 7.85
C ILE A 356 16.05 -2.66 8.73
N THR A 357 16.86 -1.69 8.32
CA THR A 357 18.04 -1.25 9.08
C THR A 357 17.63 -0.67 10.44
N ALA A 358 16.55 0.12 10.48
CA ALA A 358 16.02 0.68 11.71
C ALA A 358 15.54 -0.41 12.70
N LEU A 359 14.77 -1.40 12.22
CA LEU A 359 14.32 -2.51 13.07
C LEU A 359 15.50 -3.35 13.57
N LYS A 360 16.45 -3.70 12.69
CA LYS A 360 17.67 -4.44 13.07
C LYS A 360 18.41 -3.76 14.20
N LYS A 361 18.66 -2.44 14.05
CA LYS A 361 19.32 -1.64 15.07
C LYS A 361 18.56 -1.69 16.40
N TYR A 362 17.25 -1.48 16.38
CA TYR A 362 16.41 -1.57 17.58
C TYR A 362 16.52 -2.93 18.27
N MET A 363 16.46 -4.02 17.51
CA MET A 363 16.52 -5.38 18.06
C MET A 363 17.88 -5.67 18.72
N ILE A 364 18.98 -5.21 18.14
CA ILE A 364 20.33 -5.39 18.70
C ILE A 364 20.52 -4.53 19.97
N GLU A 365 20.18 -3.23 19.90
CA GLU A 365 20.33 -2.30 21.02
C GLU A 365 19.52 -2.74 22.25
N ASN A 366 18.36 -3.38 22.02
CA ASN A 366 17.49 -3.88 23.08
C ASN A 366 17.73 -5.36 23.43
N SER A 367 18.79 -5.99 22.91
CA SER A 367 19.13 -7.40 23.16
C SER A 367 17.99 -8.38 22.84
N LEU A 368 17.15 -8.06 21.85
CA LEU A 368 16.09 -8.93 21.36
C LEU A 368 16.62 -9.99 20.38
N ALA A 369 17.64 -9.66 19.59
CA ALA A 369 18.32 -10.60 18.71
C ALA A 369 19.81 -10.28 18.59
N SER A 370 20.60 -11.30 18.27
CA SER A 370 22.00 -11.17 17.91
C SER A 370 22.19 -10.94 16.41
N GLU A 371 23.32 -10.37 16.02
CA GLU A 371 23.72 -10.25 14.61
C GLU A 371 23.75 -11.60 13.89
N ALA A 372 24.13 -12.68 14.59
CA ALA A 372 24.17 -14.02 14.03
C ALA A 372 22.77 -14.56 13.72
N GLU A 373 21.78 -14.29 14.57
CA GLU A 373 20.39 -14.70 14.34
C GLU A 373 19.78 -13.96 13.15
N LEU A 374 19.97 -12.64 13.07
CA LEU A 374 19.44 -11.84 11.95
C LEU A 374 20.10 -12.22 10.63
N LYS A 375 21.42 -12.45 10.63
CA LYS A 375 22.14 -12.94 9.43
C LYS A 375 21.68 -14.33 8.99
N ALA A 376 21.29 -15.19 9.93
CA ALA A 376 20.72 -16.50 9.59
C ALA A 376 19.36 -16.35 8.89
N ILE A 377 18.54 -15.37 9.30
CA ILE A 377 17.30 -15.02 8.59
C ILE A 377 17.61 -14.51 7.19
N ASP A 378 18.54 -13.57 7.04
CA ASP A 378 18.94 -13.04 5.73
C ASP A 378 19.31 -14.18 4.77
N LYS A 379 20.19 -15.09 5.21
CA LYS A 379 20.59 -16.27 4.42
C LYS A 379 19.42 -17.19 4.07
N LYS A 380 18.53 -17.47 5.02
CA LYS A 380 17.33 -18.29 4.78
C LYS A 380 16.45 -17.65 3.70
N ILE A 381 16.29 -16.34 3.73
CA ILE A 381 15.48 -15.62 2.75
C ILE A 381 16.14 -15.65 1.37
N ASP A 382 17.47 -15.50 1.28
CA ASP A 382 18.19 -15.66 0.02
C ASP A 382 17.89 -17.04 -0.60
N GLU A 383 17.99 -18.12 0.19
CA GLU A 383 17.67 -19.48 -0.24
C GLU A 383 16.20 -19.62 -0.71
N VAL A 384 15.24 -19.00 0.00
CA VAL A 384 13.81 -19.00 -0.40
C VAL A 384 13.58 -18.28 -1.72
N VAL A 385 14.26 -17.16 -1.96
CA VAL A 385 14.09 -16.35 -3.17
C VAL A 385 14.77 -17.04 -4.36
N GLU A 386 15.95 -17.61 -4.19
CA GLU A 386 16.63 -18.42 -5.22
C GLU A 386 15.79 -19.63 -5.63
N ASP A 387 15.26 -20.36 -4.65
CA ASP A 387 14.35 -21.48 -4.86
C ASP A 387 13.07 -21.07 -5.62
N ALA A 388 12.50 -19.89 -5.32
CA ALA A 388 11.34 -19.37 -6.03
C ALA A 388 11.64 -19.06 -7.51
N VAL A 389 12.85 -18.57 -7.82
CA VAL A 389 13.29 -18.33 -9.20
C VAL A 389 13.50 -19.64 -9.95
N GLU A 390 14.21 -20.61 -9.35
CA GLU A 390 14.44 -21.92 -9.96
C GLU A 390 13.12 -22.62 -10.26
N PHE A 391 12.21 -22.67 -9.28
CA PHE A 391 10.89 -23.24 -9.45
C PHE A 391 10.08 -22.56 -10.56
N ALA A 392 10.10 -21.22 -10.65
CA ALA A 392 9.40 -20.48 -11.69
C ALA A 392 10.01 -20.75 -13.09
N ASP A 393 11.33 -20.89 -13.18
CA ASP A 393 12.01 -21.19 -14.44
C ASP A 393 11.63 -22.58 -14.98
N GLU A 394 11.61 -23.59 -14.10
CA GLU A 394 11.24 -24.97 -14.43
C GLU A 394 9.73 -25.15 -14.66
N SER A 395 8.91 -24.23 -14.14
CA SER A 395 7.46 -24.31 -14.25
C SER A 395 6.95 -24.18 -15.70
N PRO A 396 5.87 -24.90 -16.06
CA PRO A 396 5.33 -24.87 -17.41
C PRO A 396 4.60 -23.56 -17.73
N LEU A 397 4.73 -23.12 -18.98
CA LEU A 397 3.88 -22.04 -19.52
C LEU A 397 2.40 -22.48 -19.58
N PRO A 398 1.44 -21.56 -19.43
CA PRO A 398 0.03 -21.84 -19.62
C PRO A 398 -0.25 -22.43 -21.01
N GLN A 399 -1.11 -23.44 -21.06
CA GLN A 399 -1.57 -24.00 -22.34
C GLN A 399 -2.50 -23.01 -23.06
N ARG A 400 -2.56 -23.08 -24.40
CA ARG A 400 -3.43 -22.21 -25.21
C ARG A 400 -4.92 -22.32 -24.83
N SER A 401 -5.37 -23.51 -24.42
CA SER A 401 -6.74 -23.77 -23.95
C SER A 401 -7.13 -22.89 -22.76
N GLN A 402 -6.17 -22.57 -21.88
CA GLN A 402 -6.38 -21.72 -20.72
C GLN A 402 -6.86 -20.30 -21.06
N LEU A 403 -6.62 -19.81 -22.29
CA LEU A 403 -7.03 -18.47 -22.73
C LEU A 403 -8.52 -18.17 -22.51
N LEU A 404 -9.38 -19.19 -22.66
CA LEU A 404 -10.83 -19.04 -22.53
C LEU A 404 -11.36 -19.60 -21.21
N GLU A 405 -10.48 -20.12 -20.35
CA GLU A 405 -10.85 -20.53 -19.02
C GLU A 405 -11.16 -19.31 -18.14
N ASN A 406 -12.14 -19.43 -17.26
CA ASN A 406 -12.52 -18.41 -16.28
C ASN A 406 -13.00 -17.05 -16.83
N VAL A 407 -13.21 -16.91 -18.14
CA VAL A 407 -13.93 -15.74 -18.69
C VAL A 407 -15.36 -15.70 -18.16
N PHE A 408 -15.99 -16.88 -18.04
CA PHE A 408 -17.26 -17.09 -17.35
C PHE A 408 -17.14 -18.34 -16.46
N ALA A 409 -17.95 -18.38 -15.39
CA ALA A 409 -18.03 -19.55 -14.52
C ALA A 409 -18.56 -20.80 -15.25
N ASP A 410 -19.53 -20.62 -16.15
CA ASP A 410 -19.90 -21.63 -17.14
C ASP A 410 -19.25 -21.26 -18.49
N PRO A 411 -18.24 -22.01 -18.95
CA PRO A 411 -17.58 -21.71 -20.22
C PRO A 411 -18.40 -22.20 -21.43
N LYS A 412 -19.49 -22.94 -21.25
CA LYS A 412 -20.29 -23.44 -22.38
C LYS A 412 -20.87 -22.29 -23.21
N GLY A 413 -20.89 -22.50 -24.52
CA GLY A 413 -21.38 -21.49 -25.45
C GLY A 413 -20.31 -20.46 -25.79
N PHE A 414 -19.64 -19.84 -24.81
CA PHE A 414 -18.59 -18.84 -25.06
C PHE A 414 -17.20 -19.49 -25.24
N GLY A 415 -16.65 -20.11 -24.21
CA GLY A 415 -15.31 -20.69 -24.21
C GLY A 415 -15.26 -22.09 -24.82
N ILE A 416 -16.30 -22.89 -24.59
CA ILE A 416 -16.44 -24.26 -25.08
C ILE A 416 -17.56 -24.32 -26.13
N GLY A 417 -17.24 -24.83 -27.32
CA GLY A 417 -18.17 -25.01 -28.43
C GLY A 417 -19.20 -26.12 -28.17
N PRO A 418 -20.23 -26.24 -29.03
CA PRO A 418 -21.21 -27.33 -28.96
C PRO A 418 -20.59 -28.73 -29.11
N ASP A 419 -19.40 -28.81 -29.69
CA ASP A 419 -18.60 -30.02 -29.86
C ASP A 419 -17.79 -30.41 -28.60
N GLY A 420 -17.88 -29.62 -27.53
CA GLY A 420 -17.20 -29.86 -26.26
C GLY A 420 -15.72 -29.45 -26.24
N ARG A 421 -15.19 -28.84 -27.31
CA ARG A 421 -13.80 -28.38 -27.39
C ARG A 421 -13.69 -26.89 -27.06
N TYR A 422 -12.51 -26.47 -26.59
CA TYR A 422 -12.26 -25.04 -26.40
C TYR A 422 -12.21 -24.36 -27.76
N ARG A 423 -12.95 -23.26 -27.91
CA ARG A 423 -13.01 -22.51 -29.17
C ARG A 423 -11.64 -21.97 -29.59
N CYS A 424 -10.74 -21.69 -28.64
CA CYS A 424 -9.38 -21.23 -28.94
C CYS A 424 -8.49 -22.30 -29.59
N GLU A 425 -8.93 -23.56 -29.61
CA GLU A 425 -8.27 -24.66 -30.32
C GLU A 425 -8.73 -24.77 -31.78
N ASP A 426 -9.82 -24.10 -32.17
CA ASP A 426 -10.24 -24.00 -33.57
C ASP A 426 -9.16 -23.26 -34.37
N PRO A 427 -8.60 -23.86 -35.45
CA PRO A 427 -7.62 -23.19 -36.31
C PRO A 427 -8.10 -21.82 -36.84
N LYS A 428 -9.42 -21.64 -36.99
CA LYS A 428 -10.02 -20.39 -37.46
C LYS A 428 -10.27 -19.36 -36.35
N PHE A 429 -10.03 -19.71 -35.09
CA PHE A 429 -10.31 -18.82 -33.95
C PHE A 429 -9.64 -17.45 -34.07
N THR A 430 -8.42 -17.41 -34.63
CA THR A 430 -7.63 -16.18 -34.83
C THR A 430 -7.99 -15.42 -36.10
N GLU A 431 -8.88 -15.93 -36.96
CA GLU A 431 -9.28 -15.26 -38.21
C GLU A 431 -10.21 -14.05 -37.94
N GLY A 432 -10.64 -13.87 -36.68
CA GLY A 432 -11.50 -12.76 -36.25
C GLY A 432 -12.95 -12.93 -36.70
N THR A 433 -13.89 -12.29 -36.00
CA THR A 433 -15.31 -12.23 -36.41
C THR A 433 -15.64 -10.97 -37.20
N ALA A 434 -14.66 -10.08 -37.39
CA ALA A 434 -14.82 -8.86 -38.17
C ALA A 434 -14.73 -9.23 -39.66
N HIS A 435 -15.86 -9.27 -40.34
CA HIS A 435 -15.89 -9.13 -41.79
C HIS A 435 -15.50 -7.68 -42.12
N VAL A 436 -14.28 -7.47 -42.63
CA VAL A 436 -13.82 -6.17 -43.14
C VAL A 436 -14.43 -5.90 -44.50
#